data_AF-A0A496R480-F1
#
_entry.id   AF-A0A496R480-F1
#
_cell.length_a   1.000
_cell.length_b   1.000
_cell.length_c   1.000
_cell.angle_alpha   90.00
_cell.angle_beta   90.00
_cell.angle_gamma   90.00
#
_symmetry.space_group_name_H-M   'P 1'
#
loop_
_entity.id
_entity.type
_entity.pdbx_description
1 polymer ?
#
loop_
_entity_poly.entity_id
_entity_poly.type
_entity_poly.pdbx_seq_one_letter_code
_entity_poly.pdbx_strand_id
1 'polypeptide(L)'
;SFFAGLSVPAQFGANPLDWSSFGQFWAVIGNIFQAILASGMAVTAIIGLILDNTIPGATTKERGLDQWADEATDEAWEKAEAEWAKL
;
A
#
# COMPACT_ATOMS: atom_id res chain seq x y z
N SER A 1 6.72 3.54 -1.48
CA SER A 1 6.84 2.59 -0.36
C SER A 1 8.21 1.89 -0.32
N PHE A 2 8.72 1.34 -1.43
CA PHE A 2 9.96 0.54 -1.46
C PHE A 2 11.21 1.24 -0.87
N PHE A 3 11.46 2.50 -1.24
CA PHE A 3 12.59 3.27 -0.67
C PHE A 3 12.48 3.48 0.84
N ALA A 4 11.27 3.73 1.35
CA ALA A 4 11.02 3.84 2.80
C ALA A 4 11.27 2.49 3.50
N GLY A 5 10.92 1.39 2.85
CA GLY A 5 11.21 0.02 3.29
C GLY A 5 12.69 -0.35 3.39
N LEU A 6 13.59 0.45 2.81
CA LEU A 6 15.03 0.25 2.91
C LEU A 6 15.68 1.27 3.86
N SER A 7 15.27 2.54 3.75
CA SER A 7 15.88 3.65 4.51
C SER A 7 15.46 3.68 5.99
N VAL A 8 14.20 3.37 6.32
CA VAL A 8 13.71 3.39 7.70
C VAL A 8 14.32 2.24 8.51
N PRO A 9 14.33 0.97 8.04
CA PRO A 9 15.05 -0.09 8.75
C PRO A 9 16.55 0.19 8.92
N ALA A 10 17.20 0.82 7.94
CA ALA A 10 18.60 1.19 8.06
C ALA A 10 18.83 2.17 9.23
N GLN A 11 17.96 3.16 9.39
CA GLN A 11 18.04 4.11 10.50
C GLN A 11 17.81 3.43 11.86
N PHE A 12 16.79 2.60 11.99
CA PHE A 12 16.45 1.94 13.26
C PHE A 12 17.34 0.73 13.56
N GLY A 13 18.04 0.18 12.57
CA GLY A 13 19.13 -0.77 12.77
C GLY A 13 20.40 -0.11 13.31
N ALA A 14 20.73 1.09 12.84
CA ALA A 14 21.88 1.86 13.30
C ALA A 14 21.63 2.59 14.63
N ASN A 15 20.39 3.05 14.86
CA ASN A 15 19.97 3.78 16.05
C ASN A 15 18.71 3.10 16.64
N PRO A 16 18.87 2.06 17.46
CA PRO A 16 17.75 1.35 18.06
C PRO A 16 16.92 2.26 18.97
N LEU A 17 15.60 2.11 18.93
CA LEU A 17 14.68 2.71 19.87
C LEU A 17 14.85 2.08 21.26
N ASP A 18 15.23 2.89 22.23
CA ASP A 18 15.30 2.48 23.63
C ASP A 18 14.44 3.41 24.50
N TRP A 19 13.32 2.88 24.97
CA TRP A 19 12.40 3.54 25.91
C TRP A 19 12.43 2.90 27.31
N SER A 20 13.47 2.12 27.61
CA SER A 20 13.63 1.46 28.91
C SER A 20 13.70 2.43 30.08
N SER A 21 14.19 3.65 29.83
CA SER A 21 14.27 4.74 30.81
C SER A 21 12.91 5.22 31.34
N PHE A 22 11.82 4.98 30.61
CA PHE A 22 10.46 5.34 31.01
C PHE A 22 9.74 4.24 31.79
N GLY A 23 10.38 3.09 32.00
CA GLY A 23 9.84 1.94 32.74
C GLY A 23 9.47 0.74 31.86
N GLN A 24 9.19 -0.40 32.51
CA GLN A 24 9.04 -1.71 31.84
C GLN A 24 7.92 -1.72 30.78
N PHE A 25 6.79 -1.06 31.04
CA PHE A 25 5.70 -0.97 30.08
C PHE A 25 6.12 -0.26 28.78
N TRP A 26 6.83 0.86 28.90
CA TRP A 26 7.33 1.63 27.76
C TRP A 26 8.46 0.90 27.02
N ALA A 27 9.28 0.12 27.73
CA ALA A 27 10.27 -0.75 27.11
C ALA A 27 9.64 -1.77 26.16
N VAL A 28 8.52 -2.40 26.57
CA VAL A 28 7.78 -3.35 25.73
C VAL A 28 7.23 -2.67 24.48
N ILE A 29 6.62 -1.49 24.63
CA ILE A 29 6.11 -0.73 23.50
C ILE A 29 7.26 -0.33 22.55
N GLY A 30 8.38 0.15 23.10
CA GLY A 30 9.58 0.49 22.34
C GLY A 30 10.10 -0.68 21.51
N ASN A 31 10.14 -1.89 22.10
CA ASN A 31 10.53 -3.12 21.39
C ASN A 31 9.56 -3.49 20.27
N ILE A 32 8.26 -3.29 20.44
CA ILE A 32 7.25 -3.52 19.38
C ILE A 32 7.51 -2.55 18.21
N PHE A 33 7.68 -1.26 18.49
CA PHE A 33 7.99 -0.28 17.44
C PHE A 33 9.33 -0.58 16.76
N GLN A 34 10.35 -0.95 17.54
CA GLN A 34 11.66 -1.35 17.02
C GLN A 34 11.53 -2.52 16.05
N ALA A 35 10.77 -3.56 16.39
CA ALA A 35 10.57 -4.72 15.53
C ALA A 35 9.86 -4.36 14.21
N ILE A 36 8.87 -3.46 14.25
CA ILE A 36 8.14 -3.01 13.07
C ILE A 36 9.04 -2.14 12.18
N LEU A 37 9.74 -1.17 12.77
CA LEU A 37 10.53 -0.18 12.04
C LEU A 37 11.84 -0.74 11.50
N ALA A 38 12.42 -1.76 12.15
CA ALA A 38 13.59 -2.49 11.65
C ALA A 38 13.23 -3.54 10.57
N SER A 39 11.93 -3.79 10.32
CA SER A 39 11.49 -4.73 9.29
C SER A 39 11.12 -4.00 7.99
N GLY A 40 11.90 -4.24 6.94
CA GLY A 40 11.67 -3.61 5.63
C GLY A 40 10.35 -4.00 4.97
N MET A 41 9.88 -5.24 5.17
CA MET A 41 8.56 -5.67 4.70
C MET A 41 7.44 -4.93 5.42
N ALA A 42 7.53 -4.80 6.76
CA ALA A 42 6.50 -4.15 7.56
C ALA A 42 6.40 -2.65 7.21
N VAL A 43 7.54 -1.94 7.14
CA VAL A 43 7.56 -0.53 6.75
C VAL A 43 7.02 -0.34 5.33
N THR A 44 7.42 -1.19 4.37
CA THR A 44 6.92 -1.09 2.99
C THR A 44 5.41 -1.25 2.94
N ALA A 45 4.86 -2.22 3.67
CA ALA A 45 3.43 -2.50 3.71
C ALA A 45 2.63 -1.34 4.32
N ILE A 46 3.10 -0.80 5.46
CA ILE A 46 2.43 0.34 6.13
C ILE A 46 2.43 1.57 5.23
N ILE A 47 3.59 1.92 4.65
CA ILE A 47 3.68 3.07 3.75
C ILE A 47 2.87 2.83 2.47
N GLY A 48 2.84 1.59 1.96
CA GLY A 48 1.98 1.22 0.83
C GLY A 48 0.52 1.48 1.12
N LEU A 49 0.01 0.96 2.25
CA LEU A 49 -1.37 1.15 2.67
C LEU A 49 -1.73 2.62 2.84
N ILE A 50 -0.85 3.42 3.44
CA ILE A 50 -1.08 4.86 3.58
C ILE A 50 -1.19 5.50 2.19
N LEU A 51 -0.28 5.21 1.28
CA LEU A 51 -0.30 5.77 -0.08
C LEU A 51 -1.55 5.32 -0.85
N ASP A 52 -1.95 4.07 -0.72
CA ASP A 52 -3.16 3.53 -1.35
C ASP A 52 -4.44 4.23 -0.86
N ASN A 53 -4.43 4.83 0.33
CA ASN A 53 -5.59 5.54 0.87
C ASN A 53 -5.49 7.07 0.77
N THR A 54 -4.33 7.62 0.42
CA THR A 54 -4.08 9.07 0.41
C THR A 54 -3.79 9.64 -0.96
N ILE A 55 -3.39 8.81 -1.94
CA ILE A 55 -3.17 9.26 -3.31
C ILE A 55 -4.52 9.37 -4.04
N PRO A 56 -4.82 10.53 -4.67
CA PRO A 56 -5.97 10.68 -5.56
C PRO A 56 -5.85 9.70 -6.74
N GLY A 57 -6.92 9.02 -7.13
CA GLY A 57 -6.86 7.95 -8.12
C GLY A 57 -6.81 6.54 -7.52
N ALA A 58 -7.01 6.39 -6.20
CA ALA A 58 -7.03 5.09 -5.55
C ALA A 58 -8.41 4.40 -5.61
N THR A 59 -9.49 5.16 -5.79
CA THR A 59 -10.85 4.59 -5.84
C THR A 59 -11.09 3.87 -7.16
N THR A 60 -11.89 2.80 -7.13
CA THR A 60 -12.28 2.01 -8.32
C THR A 60 -12.83 2.90 -9.45
N LYS A 61 -13.59 3.93 -9.05
CA LYS A 61 -14.15 4.95 -9.93
C LYS A 61 -13.07 5.82 -10.60
N GLU A 62 -12.10 6.32 -9.84
CA GLU A 62 -11.02 7.17 -10.40
C GLU A 62 -10.00 6.36 -11.21
N ARG A 63 -9.90 5.05 -10.96
CA ARG A 63 -9.09 4.11 -11.76
C ARG A 63 -9.76 3.67 -13.06
N GLY A 64 -10.98 4.12 -13.33
CA GLY A 64 -11.77 3.71 -14.51
C GLY A 64 -12.24 2.26 -14.47
N LEU A 65 -12.12 1.58 -13.32
CA LEU A 65 -12.48 0.17 -13.17
C LEU A 65 -14.00 -0.03 -13.14
N ASP A 66 -14.76 0.97 -12.67
CA ASP A 66 -16.23 0.95 -12.75
C ASP A 66 -16.70 1.04 -14.21
N GLN A 67 -16.12 1.95 -15.01
CA GLN A 67 -16.41 2.05 -16.45
C GLN A 67 -16.00 0.77 -17.19
N TRP A 68 -14.82 0.24 -16.89
CA TRP A 68 -14.36 -1.02 -17.46
C TRP A 68 -15.30 -2.19 -17.11
N ALA A 69 -15.86 -2.23 -15.90
CA ALA A 69 -16.80 -3.26 -15.49
C ALA A 69 -18.16 -3.15 -16.24
N ASP A 70 -18.63 -1.94 -16.51
CA ASP A 70 -19.84 -1.70 -17.29
C ASP A 70 -19.64 -2.04 -18.79
N GLU A 71 -18.47 -1.71 -19.35
CA GLU A 71 -18.11 -1.94 -20.75
C GLU A 71 -17.73 -3.40 -21.05
N ALA A 72 -17.21 -4.15 -20.08
CA ALA A 72 -16.81 -5.55 -20.23
C ALA A 72 -17.97 -6.55 -20.06
N THR A 73 -19.21 -6.11 -20.28
CA THR A 73 -20.38 -6.99 -20.31
C THR A 73 -20.43 -7.77 -21.63
N ASP A 74 -20.90 -9.02 -21.59
CA ASP A 74 -20.99 -9.88 -22.78
C ASP A 74 -21.84 -9.22 -23.89
N GLU A 75 -22.89 -8.49 -23.52
CA GLU A 75 -23.74 -7.73 -24.46
C GLU A 75 -23.02 -6.56 -25.14
N ALA A 76 -22.09 -5.92 -24.44
CA ALA A 76 -21.26 -4.84 -25.01
C ALA A 76 -20.19 -5.42 -25.95
N TRP A 77 -19.63 -6.59 -25.62
CA TRP A 77 -18.73 -7.34 -26.47
C TRP A 77 -19.40 -7.80 -27.77
N GLU A 78 -20.59 -8.40 -27.69
CA GLU A 78 -21.34 -8.83 -28.88
C GLU A 78 -21.69 -7.66 -29.83
N LYS A 79 -22.03 -6.49 -29.27
CA LYS A 79 -22.26 -5.27 -30.08
C LYS A 79 -20.99 -4.76 -30.76
N ALA A 80 -19.87 -4.75 -30.05
CA ALA A 80 -18.59 -4.30 -30.59
C ALA A 80 -18.12 -5.21 -31.74
N GLU A 81 -18.24 -6.53 -31.59
CA GLU A 81 -17.95 -7.49 -32.66
C GLU A 81 -18.85 -7.29 -33.89
N ALA A 82 -20.14 -7.01 -33.68
CA ALA A 82 -21.09 -6.75 -34.76
C ALA A 82 -20.84 -5.43 -35.51
N GLU A 83 -20.25 -4.42 -34.88
CA GLU A 83 -19.80 -3.20 -35.55
C GLU A 83 -18.48 -3.41 -36.30
N TRP A 84 -17.54 -4.16 -35.72
CA TRP A 84 -16.26 -4.47 -36.38
C TRP A 84 -16.44 -5.34 -37.62
N ALA A 85 -17.42 -6.25 -37.62
CA ALA A 85 -17.76 -7.06 -38.79
C ALA A 85 -18.34 -6.23 -39.97
N LYS A 86 -18.69 -4.96 -39.74
CA LYS A 86 -19.22 -4.04 -40.77
C LYS A 86 -18.15 -3.10 -41.35
N LEU A 87 -16.95 -3.09 -40.78
CA LEU A 87 -15.77 -2.36 -41.28
C LEU A 87 -14.96 -3.22 -42.24
#